data_AF-C9L7B0-F1
#
_entry.id   AF-C9L7B0-F1
#
_cell.length_a   1.000
_cell.length_b   1.000
_cell.length_c   1.000
_cell.angle_alpha   90.00
_cell.angle_beta   90.00
_cell.angle_gamma   90.00
#
_symmetry.space_group_name_H-M   'P 1'
#
loop_
_entity.id
_entity.type
_entity.pdbx_description
1 polymer ?
#
loop_
_entity_poly.entity_id
_entity_poly.type
_entity_poly.pdbx_seq_one_letter_code
_entity_poly.pdbx_strand_id
1 'polypeptide(L)'
;EFGQNNKTGEHVLFQEKPSGEEVIIDNQVYQQIVKILRTIHNITPKVEKVKSDTMKELLVEINREDIAKSAKKENTSTLLPLISSMVNSSGFKYDVNSICNLTYYAFMDAISRINAINNANAMLSGIYGGFVDTSKLDKNQLNWMRDFRKEK
;
A
#
# COMPACT_ATOMS: atom_id res chain seq x y z
N GLU A 1 -0.40 17.09 21.93
CA GLU A 1 0.29 18.35 21.59
C GLU A 1 1.58 18.07 20.85
N PHE A 2 2.13 19.08 20.17
CA PHE A 2 3.44 18.98 19.52
C PHE A 2 4.51 19.34 20.55
N GLY A 3 5.44 18.42 20.81
CA GLY A 3 6.57 18.62 21.70
C GLY A 3 7.89 18.48 20.95
N GLN A 4 8.98 18.93 21.57
CA GLN A 4 10.33 18.56 21.15
C GLN A 4 10.93 17.64 22.20
N ASN A 5 11.54 16.55 21.76
CA ASN A 5 12.25 15.67 22.66
C ASN A 5 13.54 16.36 23.13
N ASN A 6 13.66 16.58 24.44
CA ASN A 6 14.79 17.28 25.06
C ASN A 6 16.17 16.63 24.81
N LYS A 7 16.21 15.36 24.35
CA LYS A 7 17.47 14.62 24.10
C LYS A 7 17.89 14.58 22.64
N THR A 8 16.95 14.56 21.70
CA THR A 8 17.23 14.39 20.26
C THR A 8 16.91 15.63 19.43
N GLY A 9 16.17 16.60 19.98
CA GLY A 9 15.69 17.77 19.25
C GLY A 9 14.62 17.43 18.20
N GLU A 10 14.13 16.18 18.17
CA GLU A 10 13.11 15.74 17.22
C GLU A 10 11.71 16.16 17.67
N HIS A 11 10.86 16.47 16.70
CA HIS A 11 9.46 16.76 16.94
C HIS A 11 8.72 15.47 17.29
N VAL A 12 8.07 15.46 18.45
CA VAL A 12 7.31 14.33 18.96
C VAL A 12 5.86 14.71 19.18
N LEU A 13 4.95 13.77 18.96
CA LEU A 13 3.55 13.91 19.35
C LEU A 13 3.40 13.31 20.74
N PHE A 14 2.94 14.08 21.71
CA PHE A 14 2.63 13.58 23.05
C PHE A 14 1.18 13.83 23.40
N GLN A 15 0.56 12.89 24.10
CA GLN A 15 -0.78 13.04 24.65
C GLN A 15 -0.79 12.53 26.08
N GLU A 16 -1.19 13.39 27.02
CA GLU A 16 -1.53 13.00 28.37
C GLU A 16 -2.95 12.43 28.41
N LYS A 17 -3.11 11.21 28.90
CA LYS A 17 -4.43 10.65 29.20
C LYS A 17 -4.94 11.21 30.52
N PRO A 18 -6.27 11.26 30.73
CA PRO A 18 -6.86 11.62 32.03
C PRO A 18 -6.41 10.73 33.20
N SER A 19 -5.87 9.55 32.91
CA SER A 19 -5.34 8.58 33.87
C SER A 19 -3.88 8.83 34.28
N GLY A 20 -3.23 9.87 33.76
CA GLY A 20 -1.83 10.20 34.06
C GLY A 20 -0.78 9.45 33.24
N GLU A 21 -1.20 8.64 32.25
CA GLU A 21 -0.28 8.00 31.30
C GLU A 21 0.03 8.94 30.13
N GLU A 22 1.30 9.18 29.86
CA GLU A 22 1.78 9.89 28.69
C GLU A 22 2.02 8.93 27.52
N VAL A 23 1.34 9.15 26.40
CA VAL A 23 1.59 8.46 25.14
C VAL A 23 2.46 9.35 24.28
N ILE A 24 3.72 8.95 24.09
CA ILE A 24 4.69 9.66 23.23
C ILE A 24 4.88 8.84 21.95
N ILE A 25 4.58 9.46 20.81
CA ILE A 25 4.87 8.93 19.49
C ILE A 25 6.17 9.59 19.01
N ASP A 26 7.26 8.87 19.21
CA ASP A 26 8.57 9.19 18.64
C ASP A 26 8.66 8.77 17.17
N ASN A 27 9.67 9.24 16.45
CA ASN A 27 9.89 8.91 15.04
C ASN A 27 9.94 7.39 14.81
N GLN A 28 10.61 6.63 15.68
CA GLN A 28 10.65 5.16 15.57
C GLN A 28 9.26 4.53 15.69
N VAL A 29 8.45 5.00 16.65
CA VAL A 29 7.08 4.51 16.85
C VAL A 29 6.20 4.88 15.66
N TYR A 30 6.34 6.11 15.15
CA TYR A 30 5.66 6.57 13.96
C TYR A 30 5.97 5.69 12.75
N GLN A 31 7.26 5.38 12.49
CA GLN A 31 7.65 4.50 11.38
C GLN A 31 7.04 3.09 11.52
N GLN A 32 6.97 2.55 12.74
CA GLN A 32 6.34 1.25 12.98
C GLN A 32 4.84 1.28 12.69
N ILE A 33 4.12 2.30 13.17
CA ILE A 33 2.68 2.48 12.92
C ILE A 33 2.43 2.59 11.41
N VAL A 34 3.18 3.44 10.72
CA VAL A 34 3.07 3.64 9.28
C VAL A 34 3.36 2.35 8.51
N LYS A 35 4.35 1.56 8.93
CA LYS A 35 4.65 0.26 8.32
C LYS A 35 3.48 -0.72 8.46
N ILE A 36 2.85 -0.78 9.62
CA ILE A 36 1.68 -1.63 9.87
C ILE A 36 0.51 -1.21 8.98
N LEU A 37 0.17 0.08 8.97
CA LEU A 37 -0.92 0.61 8.14
C LEU A 37 -0.68 0.34 6.64
N ARG A 38 0.54 0.59 6.16
CA ARG A 38 0.92 0.27 4.76
C ARG A 38 0.78 -1.21 4.44
N THR A 39 1.12 -2.08 5.38
CA THR A 39 0.98 -3.55 5.20
C THR A 39 -0.48 -3.96 5.12
N ILE A 40 -1.33 -3.40 5.99
CA ILE A 40 -2.77 -3.66 6.03
C ILE A 40 -3.46 -3.20 4.74
N HIS A 41 -3.13 -2.00 4.26
CA HIS A 41 -3.66 -1.45 3.01
C HIS A 41 -2.96 -1.94 1.74
N ASN A 42 -1.93 -2.79 1.89
CA ASN A 42 -1.10 -3.27 0.80
C ASN A 42 -0.50 -2.15 -0.09
N ILE A 43 -0.13 -1.01 0.52
CA ILE A 43 0.45 0.14 -0.17
C ILE A 43 1.98 0.07 -0.12
N THR A 44 2.61 0.18 -1.28
CA THR A 44 4.08 0.30 -1.39
C THR A 44 4.48 1.77 -1.49
N PRO A 45 5.37 2.27 -0.62
CA PRO A 45 5.81 3.66 -0.68
C PRO A 45 6.61 3.91 -1.97
N LYS A 46 6.32 5.02 -2.64
CA LYS A 46 7.14 5.48 -3.77
C LYS A 46 8.43 6.08 -3.20
N VAL A 47 9.55 5.38 -3.36
CA VAL A 47 10.86 5.85 -2.90
C VAL A 47 11.60 6.49 -4.08
N GLU A 48 11.59 7.81 -4.16
CA GLU A 48 12.35 8.57 -5.15
C GLU A 48 13.68 9.02 -4.57
N LYS A 49 14.79 8.60 -5.19
CA LYS A 49 16.13 9.01 -4.80
C LYS A 49 16.64 10.05 -5.79
N VAL A 50 16.86 11.26 -5.28
CA VAL A 50 17.29 12.41 -6.08
C VAL A 50 18.69 12.83 -5.63
N LYS A 51 19.56 13.20 -6.58
CA LYS A 51 20.94 13.62 -6.30
C LYS A 51 21.11 15.13 -6.11
N SER A 52 20.23 15.95 -6.69
CA SER A 52 20.30 17.41 -6.64
C SER A 52 19.35 17.98 -5.60
N ASP A 53 19.80 18.98 -4.84
CA ASP A 53 18.99 19.64 -3.81
C ASP A 53 17.79 20.39 -4.41
N THR A 54 18.00 21.05 -5.55
CA THR A 54 16.92 21.72 -6.32
C THR A 54 15.81 20.77 -6.75
N MET A 55 16.17 19.54 -7.12
CA MET A 55 15.20 18.52 -7.54
C MET A 55 14.46 17.92 -6.33
N LYS A 56 15.09 17.90 -5.16
CA LYS A 56 14.45 17.49 -3.91
C LYS A 56 13.37 18.51 -3.50
N GLU A 57 13.67 19.79 -3.57
CA GLU A 57 12.71 20.86 -3.31
C GLU A 57 11.53 20.80 -4.30
N LEU A 58 11.83 20.66 -5.60
CA LEU A 58 10.81 20.48 -6.63
C LEU A 58 9.89 19.30 -6.33
N LEU A 59 10.45 18.15 -5.92
CA LEU A 59 9.65 16.97 -5.60
C LEU A 59 8.73 17.21 -4.39
N VAL A 60 9.20 17.94 -3.38
CA VAL A 60 8.35 18.31 -2.23
C VAL A 60 7.19 19.19 -2.69
N GLU A 61 7.44 20.15 -3.58
CA GLU A 61 6.39 21.03 -4.09
C GLU A 61 5.35 20.29 -4.93
N ILE A 62 5.79 19.39 -5.81
CA ILE A 62 4.91 18.50 -6.58
C ILE A 62 4.02 17.68 -5.64
N ASN A 63 4.59 17.09 -4.58
CA ASN A 63 3.82 16.32 -3.61
C ASN A 63 2.77 17.18 -2.87
N ARG A 64 3.12 18.42 -2.52
CA ARG A 64 2.17 19.37 -1.90
C ARG A 64 1.02 19.72 -2.85
N GLU A 65 1.33 19.98 -4.12
CA GLU A 65 0.31 20.23 -5.13
C GLU A 65 -0.62 19.03 -5.31
N ASP A 66 -0.08 17.82 -5.36
CA ASP A 66 -0.88 16.60 -5.54
C ASP A 66 -1.83 16.36 -4.37
N ILE A 67 -1.39 16.65 -3.13
CA ILE A 67 -2.24 16.63 -1.94
C ILE A 67 -3.36 17.68 -2.07
N ALA A 68 -3.02 18.92 -2.46
CA ALA A 68 -4.00 19.99 -2.63
C ALA A 68 -5.02 19.69 -3.73
N LYS A 69 -4.58 19.06 -4.84
CA LYS A 69 -5.45 18.58 -5.91
C LYS A 69 -6.34 17.45 -5.42
N SER A 70 -5.81 16.50 -4.66
CA SER A 70 -6.58 15.39 -4.10
C SER A 70 -7.64 15.86 -3.11
N ALA A 71 -7.36 16.88 -2.31
CA ALA A 71 -8.32 17.44 -1.36
C ALA A 71 -9.54 18.10 -2.04
N LYS A 72 -9.40 18.52 -3.30
CA LYS A 72 -10.49 19.11 -4.10
C LYS A 72 -11.33 18.05 -4.84
N LYS A 73 -10.87 16.80 -4.91
CA LYS A 73 -11.61 15.73 -5.59
C LYS A 73 -12.78 15.27 -4.72
N GLU A 74 -13.86 14.86 -5.37
CA GLU A 74 -15.00 14.26 -4.67
C GLU A 74 -14.57 12.97 -3.97
N ASN A 75 -15.01 12.81 -2.72
CA ASN A 75 -14.75 11.63 -1.91
C ASN A 75 -15.57 10.45 -2.46
N THR A 76 -14.98 9.70 -3.38
CA THR A 76 -15.54 8.45 -3.88
C THR A 76 -15.04 7.28 -3.05
N SER A 77 -15.90 6.27 -2.87
CA SER A 77 -15.50 5.06 -2.14
C SER A 77 -14.51 4.26 -2.96
N THR A 78 -13.29 4.10 -2.45
CA THR A 78 -12.27 3.22 -3.05
C THR A 78 -12.56 1.75 -2.79
N LEU A 79 -13.27 1.43 -1.71
CA LEU A 79 -13.53 0.06 -1.29
C LEU A 79 -14.71 -0.58 -2.04
N LEU A 80 -15.75 0.20 -2.38
CA LEU A 80 -16.94 -0.33 -3.08
C LEU A 80 -16.59 -0.97 -4.43
N PRO A 81 -15.78 -0.33 -5.32
CA PRO A 81 -15.35 -0.94 -6.57
C PRO A 81 -14.54 -2.22 -6.35
N LEU A 82 -13.68 -2.24 -5.33
CA LEU A 82 -12.88 -3.42 -5.00
C LEU A 82 -13.79 -4.59 -4.60
N ILE A 83 -14.70 -4.39 -3.66
CA ILE A 83 -15.63 -5.45 -3.23
C ILE A 83 -16.47 -5.94 -4.42
N SER A 84 -17.06 -5.02 -5.18
CA SER A 84 -17.86 -5.36 -6.35
C SER A 84 -17.06 -6.16 -7.39
N SER A 85 -15.82 -5.76 -7.67
CA SER A 85 -14.97 -6.47 -8.63
C SER A 85 -14.62 -7.87 -8.12
N MET A 86 -14.29 -8.02 -6.84
CA MET A 86 -13.90 -9.30 -6.27
C MET A 86 -15.05 -10.29 -6.20
N VAL A 87 -16.23 -9.85 -5.73
CA VAL A 87 -17.44 -10.69 -5.66
C VAL A 87 -17.83 -11.22 -7.03
N ASN A 88 -17.64 -10.42 -8.08
CA ASN A 88 -17.96 -10.83 -9.46
C ASN A 88 -16.79 -11.52 -10.19
N SER A 89 -15.60 -11.58 -9.60
CA SER A 89 -14.42 -12.17 -10.23
C SER A 89 -14.42 -13.69 -10.13
N SER A 90 -13.99 -14.37 -11.20
CA SER A 90 -13.79 -15.81 -11.18
C SER A 90 -12.65 -16.18 -10.22
N GLY A 91 -12.91 -17.12 -9.31
CA GLY A 91 -11.92 -17.62 -8.35
C GLY A 91 -11.90 -16.92 -6.99
N PHE A 92 -12.73 -15.89 -6.76
CA PHE A 92 -12.97 -15.38 -5.42
C PHE A 92 -13.94 -16.29 -4.66
N LYS A 93 -13.51 -16.78 -3.50
CA LYS A 93 -14.23 -17.82 -2.75
C LYS A 93 -15.25 -17.29 -1.74
N TYR A 94 -15.28 -15.98 -1.52
CA TYR A 94 -16.08 -15.38 -0.46
C TYR A 94 -17.29 -14.64 -1.02
N ASP A 95 -18.46 -14.95 -0.50
CA ASP A 95 -19.69 -14.21 -0.78
C ASP A 95 -19.72 -12.88 -0.03
N VAL A 96 -20.64 -11.99 -0.43
CA VAL A 96 -20.86 -10.67 0.19
C VAL A 96 -20.97 -10.76 1.73
N ASN A 97 -21.71 -11.76 2.22
CA ASN A 97 -21.88 -11.98 3.67
C ASN A 97 -20.61 -12.47 4.36
N SER A 98 -19.83 -13.32 3.68
CA SER A 98 -18.59 -13.90 4.22
C SER A 98 -17.45 -12.89 4.27
N ILE A 99 -17.43 -11.91 3.36
CA ILE A 99 -16.42 -10.84 3.35
C ILE A 99 -16.49 -9.98 4.62
N CYS A 100 -17.69 -9.70 5.13
CA CYS A 100 -17.87 -8.91 6.35
C CYS A 100 -17.22 -9.56 7.58
N ASN A 101 -17.05 -10.87 7.58
CA ASN A 101 -16.39 -11.62 8.65
C ASN A 101 -14.87 -11.74 8.47
N LEU A 102 -14.34 -11.32 7.31
CA LEU A 102 -12.93 -11.41 6.98
C LEU A 102 -12.17 -10.20 7.52
N THR A 103 -10.92 -10.40 7.95
CA THR A 103 -10.05 -9.27 8.28
C THR A 103 -9.69 -8.51 7.00
N TYR A 104 -9.61 -7.18 7.09
CA TYR A 104 -9.26 -6.34 5.94
C TYR A 104 -7.93 -6.73 5.29
N TYR A 105 -6.96 -7.16 6.11
CA TYR A 105 -5.68 -7.68 5.61
C TYR A 105 -5.85 -8.93 4.74
N ALA A 106 -6.65 -9.91 5.19
CA ALA A 106 -6.90 -11.12 4.42
C ALA A 106 -7.68 -10.82 3.12
N PHE A 107 -8.57 -9.82 3.13
CA PHE A 107 -9.24 -9.33 1.93
C PHE A 107 -8.23 -8.75 0.91
N MET A 108 -7.31 -7.89 1.36
CA MET A 108 -6.28 -7.29 0.51
C MET A 108 -5.27 -8.30 -0.04
N ASP A 109 -4.90 -9.33 0.74
CA ASP A 109 -4.07 -10.43 0.24
C ASP A 109 -4.82 -11.25 -0.83
N ALA A 110 -6.11 -11.55 -0.62
CA ALA A 110 -6.92 -12.27 -1.60
C ALA A 110 -7.03 -11.50 -2.94
N ILE A 111 -7.24 -10.17 -2.88
CA ILE A 111 -7.21 -9.31 -4.08
C ILE A 111 -5.88 -9.45 -4.82
N SER A 112 -4.76 -9.31 -4.09
CA SER A 112 -3.42 -9.38 -4.67
C SER A 112 -3.14 -10.73 -5.31
N ARG A 113 -3.63 -11.81 -4.68
CA ARG A 113 -3.48 -13.18 -5.16
C ARG A 113 -4.22 -13.41 -6.47
N ILE A 114 -5.48 -12.99 -6.55
CA ILE A 114 -6.30 -13.15 -7.76
C ILE A 114 -5.72 -12.34 -8.92
N ASN A 115 -5.25 -11.11 -8.66
CA ASN A 115 -4.55 -10.33 -9.67
C ASN A 115 -3.27 -11.03 -10.16
N ALA A 116 -2.48 -11.64 -9.27
CA ALA A 116 -1.29 -12.40 -9.67
C ALA A 116 -1.62 -13.65 -10.48
N ILE A 117 -2.69 -14.38 -10.14
CA ILE A 117 -3.16 -15.53 -10.91
C ILE A 117 -3.60 -15.10 -12.32
N ASN A 118 -4.42 -14.05 -12.40
CA ASN A 118 -4.92 -13.54 -13.68
C ASN A 118 -3.77 -13.03 -14.55
N ASN A 119 -2.81 -12.32 -13.97
CA ASN A 119 -1.61 -11.86 -14.67
C ASN A 119 -0.77 -13.05 -15.17
N ALA A 120 -0.50 -14.04 -14.32
CA ALA A 120 0.26 -15.23 -14.71
C ALA A 120 -0.43 -15.98 -15.85
N ASN A 121 -1.75 -16.16 -15.80
CA ASN A 121 -2.52 -16.82 -16.86
C ASN A 121 -2.49 -16.03 -18.18
N ALA A 122 -2.67 -14.71 -18.13
CA ALA A 122 -2.57 -13.85 -19.30
C ALA A 122 -1.15 -13.87 -19.90
N MET A 123 -0.13 -13.86 -19.05
CA MET A 123 1.26 -13.88 -19.47
C MET A 123 1.65 -15.22 -20.08
N LEU A 124 1.24 -16.35 -19.48
CA LEU A 124 1.37 -17.68 -20.09
C LEU A 124 0.69 -17.73 -21.46
N SER A 125 -0.53 -17.20 -21.57
CA SER A 125 -1.26 -17.15 -22.83
C SER A 125 -0.53 -16.32 -23.89
N GLY A 126 0.05 -15.17 -23.50
CA GLY A 126 0.87 -14.34 -24.38
C GLY A 126 2.19 -14.99 -24.81
N ILE A 127 2.82 -15.76 -23.92
CA ILE A 127 4.02 -16.56 -24.22
C ILE A 127 3.69 -17.64 -25.25
N TYR A 128 2.65 -18.43 -25.00
CA TYR A 128 2.22 -19.47 -25.94
C TYR A 128 1.72 -18.90 -27.26
N GLY A 129 1.12 -17.69 -27.24
CA GLY A 129 0.71 -16.97 -28.44
C GLY A 129 1.83 -16.27 -29.21
N GLY A 130 3.07 -16.27 -28.72
CA GLY A 130 4.21 -15.65 -29.39
C GLY A 130 4.25 -14.11 -29.33
N PHE A 131 3.40 -13.49 -28.50
CA PHE A 131 3.33 -12.03 -28.35
C PHE A 131 4.28 -11.49 -27.27
N VAL A 132 4.87 -12.37 -26.45
CA VAL A 132 5.75 -12.01 -25.33
C VAL A 132 7.15 -12.59 -25.55
N ASP A 133 8.16 -11.72 -25.54
CA ASP A 133 9.57 -12.11 -25.58
C ASP A 133 9.98 -12.74 -24.24
N THR A 134 10.07 -14.06 -24.23
CA THR A 134 10.40 -14.86 -23.04
C THR A 134 11.82 -14.58 -22.50
N SER A 135 12.72 -14.05 -23.33
CA SER A 135 14.12 -13.81 -22.94
C SER A 135 14.26 -12.61 -21.98
N LYS A 136 13.33 -11.65 -22.04
CA LYS A 136 13.32 -10.43 -21.23
C LYS A 136 12.34 -10.48 -20.05
N LEU A 137 11.73 -11.64 -19.86
CA LEU A 137 10.63 -11.82 -18.93
C LEU A 137 11.13 -12.08 -17.51
N ASP A 138 10.61 -11.34 -16.54
CA ASP A 138 10.79 -11.66 -15.13
C ASP A 138 9.97 -12.91 -14.78
N LYS A 139 10.67 -14.03 -14.59
CA LYS A 139 10.06 -15.34 -14.25
C LYS A 139 9.26 -15.29 -12.95
N ASN A 140 9.52 -14.33 -12.07
CA ASN A 140 8.74 -14.17 -10.84
C ASN A 140 7.28 -13.77 -11.11
N GLN A 141 7.00 -13.08 -12.21
CA GLN A 141 5.63 -12.70 -12.58
C GLN A 141 4.75 -13.91 -12.95
N LEU A 142 5.36 -15.01 -13.40
CA LEU A 142 4.66 -16.29 -13.64
C LEU A 142 4.36 -17.04 -12.34
N ASN A 143 5.09 -16.75 -11.27
CA ASN A 143 4.91 -17.40 -9.99
C ASN A 143 3.78 -16.73 -9.20
N TRP A 144 2.55 -17.19 -9.39
CA TRP A 144 1.39 -16.72 -8.64
C TRP A 144 1.43 -17.09 -7.14
N MET A 145 2.29 -18.03 -6.74
CA MET A 145 2.54 -18.40 -5.33
C MET A 145 3.62 -17.54 -4.65
N ARG A 146 4.12 -16.50 -5.31
CA ARG A 146 5.18 -15.64 -4.77
C ARG A 146 4.80 -14.96 -3.46
N ASP A 147 5.82 -14.72 -2.64
CA ASP A 147 5.68 -13.99 -1.39
C ASP A 147 5.77 -12.48 -1.64
N PHE A 148 4.61 -11.81 -1.62
CA PHE A 148 4.52 -10.36 -1.80
C PHE A 148 5.24 -9.55 -0.71
N ARG A 149 5.69 -10.17 0.38
CA ARG A 149 6.44 -9.49 1.44
C ARG A 149 7.93 -9.35 1.12
N LYS A 150 8.46 -10.21 0.24
CA LYS A 150 9.89 -10.20 -0.14
C LYS A 150 10.21 -9.22 -1.27
N GLU A 151 9.18 -8.74 -1.96
CA GLU A 151 9.31 -7.80 -3.09
C GLU A 151 9.15 -6.32 -2.66
N LYS A 152 8.93 -6.05 -1.36
CA LYS A 152 8.64 -4.72 -0.80
C LYS A 152 9.84 -4.06 -0.13
#